data_AF-A0A9E0LYL6-F1
#
_entry.id   AF-A0A9E0LYL6-F1
#
_cell.length_a   1.000
_cell.length_b   1.000
_cell.length_c   1.000
_cell.angle_alpha   90.00
_cell.angle_beta   90.00
_cell.angle_gamma   90.00
#
_symmetry.space_group_name_H-M   'P 1'
#
loop_
_entity.id
_entity.type
_entity.pdbx_description
1 polymer ?
#
loop_
_entity_poly.entity_id
_entity_poly.type
_entity_poly.pdbx_seq_one_letter_code
_entity_poly.pdbx_strand_id
1 'polypeptide(L)'
;MKIEISKQWWQYATLLIRPTILGFFGSAIWFFLRENIAIESHDIGIFEPLLGVIGVVHGLIASTQIQAANEKYQKIKTAIFLKDEKMFNENICVRIHPAVKMLLGVFSLIFFSVFLFFPFITTYAGIITVWTTMFVLYLLWEVASELDDPYNGIDKISKKDTEDAFGKV
;
A
#
# COMPACT_ATOMS: atom_id res chain seq x y z
N MET A 1 19.04 5.53 21.95
CA MET A 1 19.03 4.15 21.42
C MET A 1 17.78 3.33 21.77
N LYS A 2 17.57 2.74 22.96
CA LYS A 2 16.36 1.90 23.24
C LYS A 2 15.02 2.64 23.08
N ILE A 3 14.97 3.92 23.45
CA ILE A 3 13.76 4.75 23.40
C ILE A 3 13.45 5.23 21.97
N GLU A 4 14.47 5.43 21.13
CA GLU A 4 14.28 5.77 19.71
C GLU A 4 13.80 4.57 18.91
N ILE A 5 14.37 3.39 19.17
CA ILE A 5 13.95 2.14 18.55
C ILE A 5 12.47 1.89 18.89
N SER A 6 12.05 2.02 20.15
CA SER A 6 10.65 1.80 20.51
C SER A 6 9.69 2.77 19.82
N LYS A 7 10.06 4.06 19.71
CA LYS A 7 9.25 5.07 19.03
C LYS A 7 9.10 4.78 17.54
N GLN A 8 10.18 4.36 16.88
CA GLN A 8 10.18 4.05 15.45
C GLN A 8 9.33 2.81 15.14
N TRP A 9 9.42 1.77 15.98
CA TRP A 9 8.55 0.59 15.89
C TRP A 9 7.07 0.94 16.01
N TRP A 10 6.71 1.84 16.93
CA TRP A 10 5.33 2.30 17.08
C TRP A 10 4.81 3.02 15.85
N GLN A 11 5.65 3.82 15.18
CA GLN A 11 5.24 4.48 13.94
C GLN A 11 4.98 3.45 12.84
N TYR A 12 5.87 2.48 12.63
CA TYR A 12 5.61 1.41 11.65
C TYR A 12 4.38 0.57 12.02
N ALA A 13 4.13 0.33 13.30
CA ALA A 13 2.92 -0.37 13.74
C ALA A 13 1.63 0.40 13.37
N THR A 14 1.67 1.75 13.38
CA THR A 14 0.51 2.55 12.95
C THR A 14 0.14 2.36 11.48
N LEU A 15 1.09 1.99 10.61
CA LEU A 15 0.79 1.63 9.20
C LEU A 15 -0.14 0.43 9.09
N LEU A 16 -0.14 -0.45 10.07
CA LEU A 16 -0.94 -1.69 10.03
C LEU A 16 -2.38 -1.44 10.50
N ILE A 17 -2.63 -0.36 11.23
CA ILE A 17 -3.94 -0.08 11.86
C ILE A 17 -5.00 0.17 10.79
N ARG A 18 -4.75 1.09 9.85
CA ARG A 18 -5.71 1.42 8.78
C ARG A 18 -6.04 0.21 7.88
N PRO A 19 -5.06 -0.53 7.33
CA PRO A 19 -5.34 -1.75 6.60
C PRO A 19 -6.12 -2.78 7.42
N THR A 20 -5.82 -2.92 8.72
CA THR A 20 -6.55 -3.85 9.60
C THR A 20 -8.03 -3.47 9.73
N ILE A 21 -8.32 -2.20 9.98
CA ILE A 21 -9.70 -1.69 10.11
C ILE A 21 -10.45 -1.88 8.78
N LEU A 22 -9.82 -1.53 7.66
CA LEU A 22 -10.44 -1.69 6.34
C LEU A 22 -10.61 -3.15 5.93
N GLY A 23 -9.70 -4.03 6.35
CA GLY A 23 -9.86 -5.48 6.23
C GLY A 23 -11.13 -5.96 6.95
N PHE A 24 -11.33 -5.55 8.20
CA PHE A 24 -12.54 -5.90 8.95
C PHE A 24 -13.80 -5.33 8.30
N PHE A 25 -13.75 -4.09 7.80
CA PHE A 25 -14.85 -3.47 7.10
C PHE A 25 -15.21 -4.23 5.81
N GLY A 26 -14.20 -4.63 5.03
CA GLY A 26 -14.38 -5.45 3.83
C GLY A 26 -15.04 -6.80 4.15
N SER A 27 -14.58 -7.49 5.18
CA SER A 27 -15.18 -8.76 5.60
C SER A 27 -16.60 -8.61 6.14
N ALA A 28 -16.90 -7.50 6.83
CA ALA A 28 -18.26 -7.19 7.26
C ALA A 28 -19.18 -6.99 6.06
N ILE A 29 -18.76 -6.19 5.07
CA ILE A 29 -19.53 -6.00 3.82
C ILE A 29 -19.76 -7.35 3.14
N TRP A 30 -18.71 -8.16 2.98
CA TRP A 30 -18.83 -9.49 2.38
C TRP A 30 -19.84 -10.37 3.12
N PHE A 31 -19.77 -10.41 4.44
CA PHE A 31 -20.69 -11.20 5.27
C PHE A 31 -22.14 -10.76 5.05
N PHE A 32 -22.42 -9.46 5.05
CA PHE A 32 -23.75 -8.94 4.76
C PHE A 32 -24.21 -9.27 3.33
N LEU A 33 -23.33 -9.14 2.34
CA LEU A 33 -23.68 -9.47 0.95
C LEU A 33 -23.99 -10.96 0.78
N ARG A 34 -23.23 -11.85 1.40
CA ARG A 34 -23.47 -13.30 1.38
C ARG A 34 -24.84 -13.68 1.91
N GLU A 35 -25.27 -13.09 3.02
CA GLU A 35 -26.57 -13.41 3.63
C GLU A 35 -27.75 -12.83 2.84
N ASN A 36 -27.55 -11.78 2.05
CA ASN A 36 -28.63 -11.07 1.35
C ASN A 36 -28.67 -11.34 -0.17
N ILE A 37 -27.60 -11.87 -0.77
CA ILE A 37 -27.49 -12.11 -2.21
C ILE A 37 -27.21 -13.59 -2.44
N ALA A 38 -28.13 -14.28 -3.12
CA ALA A 38 -27.92 -15.64 -3.59
C ALA A 38 -26.95 -15.63 -4.77
N ILE A 39 -25.65 -15.81 -4.50
CA ILE A 39 -24.62 -15.94 -5.53
C ILE A 39 -24.57 -17.41 -5.96
N GLU A 40 -25.04 -17.70 -7.16
CA GLU A 40 -24.97 -19.06 -7.72
C GLU A 40 -23.53 -19.42 -8.11
N SER A 41 -23.11 -20.63 -7.72
CA SER A 41 -21.74 -21.13 -7.84
C SER A 41 -21.35 -21.63 -9.24
N HIS A 42 -22.03 -21.21 -10.31
CA HIS A 42 -22.01 -21.95 -11.57
C HIS A 42 -20.74 -21.76 -12.42
N ASP A 43 -19.91 -20.75 -12.16
CA ASP A 43 -18.75 -20.41 -13.02
C ASP A 43 -17.37 -20.34 -12.30
N ILE A 44 -17.20 -21.01 -11.16
CA ILE A 44 -15.98 -20.91 -10.32
C ILE A 44 -14.69 -21.27 -11.09
N GLY A 45 -14.76 -22.20 -12.06
CA GLY A 45 -13.58 -22.78 -12.72
C GLY A 45 -12.72 -21.80 -13.55
N ILE A 46 -13.29 -20.70 -14.03
CA ILE A 46 -12.54 -19.68 -14.81
C ILE A 46 -11.98 -18.57 -13.91
N PHE A 47 -12.59 -18.34 -12.74
CA PHE A 47 -12.16 -17.26 -11.85
C PHE A 47 -10.86 -17.56 -11.12
N GLU A 48 -10.57 -18.82 -10.79
CA GLU A 48 -9.35 -19.17 -10.03
C GLU A 48 -8.04 -18.84 -10.79
N PRO A 49 -7.85 -19.23 -12.06
CA PRO A 49 -6.63 -18.89 -12.80
C PRO A 49 -6.54 -17.39 -13.08
N LEU A 50 -7.67 -16.76 -13.40
CA LEU A 50 -7.74 -15.33 -13.71
C LEU A 50 -7.36 -14.48 -12.49
N LEU A 51 -7.85 -14.86 -11.30
CA LEU A 51 -7.47 -14.24 -10.03
C LEU A 51 -5.98 -14.40 -9.75
N GLY A 52 -5.43 -15.59 -9.95
CA GLY A 52 -3.99 -15.83 -9.79
C GLY A 52 -3.16 -14.90 -10.68
N VAL A 53 -3.51 -14.80 -11.96
CA VAL A 53 -2.81 -13.92 -12.91
C VAL A 53 -2.95 -12.44 -12.54
N ILE A 54 -4.17 -11.97 -12.25
CA ILE A 54 -4.42 -10.57 -11.87
C ILE A 54 -3.66 -10.22 -10.58
N GLY A 55 -3.68 -11.10 -9.59
CA GLY A 55 -2.97 -10.91 -8.32
C GLY A 55 -1.46 -10.81 -8.51
N VAL A 56 -0.88 -11.68 -9.35
CA VAL A 56 0.56 -11.63 -9.68
C VAL A 56 0.91 -10.34 -10.42
N VAL A 57 0.14 -9.96 -11.45
CA VAL A 57 0.37 -8.73 -12.20
C VAL A 57 0.28 -7.51 -11.28
N HIS A 58 -0.74 -7.45 -10.44
CA HIS A 58 -0.91 -6.38 -9.45
C HIS A 58 0.28 -6.32 -8.48
N GLY A 59 0.70 -7.46 -7.93
CA GLY A 59 1.84 -7.55 -7.03
C GLY A 59 3.15 -7.10 -7.67
N LEU A 60 3.40 -7.45 -8.93
CA LEU A 60 4.57 -6.99 -9.68
C LEU A 60 4.55 -5.47 -9.88
N ILE A 61 3.41 -4.91 -10.31
CA ILE A 61 3.27 -3.47 -10.47
C ILE A 61 3.49 -2.78 -9.13
N ALA A 62 2.82 -3.20 -8.06
CA ALA A 62 2.97 -2.64 -6.72
C ALA A 62 4.43 -2.67 -6.25
N SER A 63 5.11 -3.81 -6.39
CA SER A 63 6.50 -4.00 -5.99
C SER A 63 7.44 -3.05 -6.74
N THR A 64 7.30 -2.93 -8.07
CA THR A 64 8.13 -2.00 -8.86
C THR A 64 7.93 -0.55 -8.45
N GLN A 65 6.71 -0.14 -8.11
CA GLN A 65 6.43 1.22 -7.65
C GLN A 65 7.00 1.49 -6.27
N ILE A 66 6.87 0.54 -5.34
CA ILE A 66 7.45 0.62 -3.99
C ILE A 66 8.98 0.70 -4.10
N GLN A 67 9.60 -0.12 -4.95
CA GLN A 67 11.04 -0.07 -5.18
C GLN A 67 11.47 1.29 -5.74
N ALA A 68 10.79 1.79 -6.78
CA ALA A 68 11.11 3.08 -7.38
C ALA A 68 10.94 4.24 -6.38
N ALA A 69 9.89 4.21 -5.54
CA ALA A 69 9.70 5.19 -4.47
C ALA A 69 10.79 5.10 -3.41
N ASN A 70 11.16 3.89 -2.98
CA ASN A 70 12.24 3.68 -2.01
C ASN A 70 13.60 4.15 -2.55
N GLU A 71 13.95 3.84 -3.80
CA GLU A 71 15.21 4.28 -4.42
C GLU A 71 15.32 5.81 -4.45
N LYS A 72 14.23 6.51 -4.82
CA LYS A 72 14.17 7.98 -4.77
C LYS A 72 14.33 8.49 -3.35
N TYR A 73 13.60 7.90 -2.41
CA TYR A 73 13.66 8.28 -1.01
C TYR A 73 15.09 8.16 -0.44
N GLN A 74 15.80 7.07 -0.78
CA GLN A 74 17.22 6.92 -0.43
C GLN A 74 18.11 7.97 -1.09
N LYS A 75 17.89 8.31 -2.36
CA LYS A 75 18.65 9.39 -3.04
C LYS A 75 18.48 10.73 -2.34
N ILE A 76 17.26 11.08 -1.89
CA ILE A 76 17.04 12.34 -1.16
C ILE A 76 17.80 12.31 0.18
N LYS A 77 17.77 11.19 0.91
CA LYS A 77 18.57 11.03 2.14
C LYS A 77 20.07 11.17 1.89
N THR A 78 20.58 10.52 0.85
CA THR A 78 21.99 10.61 0.45
C THR A 78 22.35 12.05 0.07
N ALA A 79 21.49 12.76 -0.64
CA ALA A 79 21.70 14.16 -1.02
C ALA A 79 21.83 15.06 0.21
N ILE A 80 20.96 14.89 1.22
CA ILE A 80 21.06 15.63 2.50
C ILE A 80 22.36 15.31 3.22
N PHE A 81 22.71 14.03 3.32
CA PHE A 81 23.93 13.59 4.00
C PHE A 81 25.20 14.13 3.32
N LEU A 82 25.25 14.13 1.99
CA LEU A 82 26.38 14.62 1.20
C LEU A 82 26.33 16.14 0.95
N LYS A 83 25.26 16.83 1.37
CA LYS A 83 24.98 18.23 1.04
C LYS A 83 25.03 18.52 -0.48
N ASP A 84 24.53 17.58 -1.27
CA ASP A 84 24.39 17.73 -2.72
C ASP A 84 23.02 18.33 -3.07
N GLU A 85 22.96 19.65 -3.19
CA GLU A 85 21.74 20.41 -3.45
C GLU A 85 21.12 20.06 -4.82
N LYS A 86 21.97 19.78 -5.82
CA LYS A 86 21.51 19.42 -7.15
C LYS A 86 20.77 18.09 -7.13
N MET A 87 21.36 17.07 -6.50
CA MET A 87 20.72 15.76 -6.35
C MET A 87 19.42 15.87 -5.55
N PHE A 88 19.38 16.73 -4.53
CA PHE A 88 18.18 16.96 -3.73
C PHE A 88 17.04 17.55 -4.56
N ASN A 89 17.29 18.67 -5.27
CA ASN A 89 16.31 19.37 -6.09
C ASN A 89 15.80 18.51 -7.25
N GLU A 90 16.66 17.68 -7.84
CA GLU A 90 16.28 16.77 -8.93
C GLU A 90 15.34 15.64 -8.49
N ASN A 91 15.38 15.22 -7.21
CA ASN A 91 14.62 14.06 -6.74
C ASN A 91 13.40 14.41 -5.89
N ILE A 92 13.36 15.59 -5.25
CA ILE A 92 12.28 15.93 -4.30
C ILE A 92 10.90 16.07 -4.95
N CYS A 93 10.86 16.57 -6.19
CA CYS A 93 9.63 16.77 -6.95
C CYS A 93 9.18 15.52 -7.71
N VAL A 94 9.98 14.45 -7.76
CA VAL A 94 9.73 13.28 -8.61
C VAL A 94 8.79 12.30 -7.92
N ARG A 95 7.49 12.52 -8.06
CA ARG A 95 6.45 11.60 -7.55
C ARG A 95 6.22 10.38 -8.45
N ILE A 96 5.57 9.34 -7.92
CA ILE A 96 4.95 8.28 -8.73
C ILE A 96 3.90 8.96 -9.63
N HIS A 97 3.97 8.66 -10.92
CA HIS A 97 3.06 9.26 -11.90
C HIS A 97 1.59 8.97 -11.53
N PRO A 98 0.69 9.98 -11.51
CA PRO A 98 -0.70 9.80 -11.07
C PRO A 98 -1.45 8.68 -11.79
N ALA A 99 -1.19 8.51 -13.10
CA ALA A 99 -1.78 7.42 -13.88
C ALA A 99 -1.42 6.03 -13.34
N VAL A 100 -0.20 5.84 -12.82
CA VAL A 100 0.23 4.56 -12.24
C VAL A 100 -0.44 4.31 -10.89
N LYS A 101 -0.59 5.36 -10.07
CA LYS A 101 -1.38 5.28 -8.82
C LYS A 101 -2.84 4.90 -9.12
N MET A 102 -3.44 5.53 -10.13
CA MET A 102 -4.80 5.22 -10.55
C MET A 102 -4.91 3.77 -11.04
N LEU A 103 -3.95 3.31 -11.85
CA LEU A 103 -3.91 1.93 -12.32
C LEU A 103 -3.83 0.93 -11.16
N LEU A 104 -2.98 1.20 -10.17
CA LEU A 104 -2.86 0.39 -8.96
C LEU A 104 -4.20 0.33 -8.21
N GLY A 105 -4.85 1.47 -8.00
CA GLY A 105 -6.16 1.55 -7.34
C GLY A 105 -7.27 0.81 -8.09
N VAL A 106 -7.31 0.92 -9.42
CA VAL A 106 -8.30 0.20 -10.25
C VAL A 106 -8.11 -1.31 -10.15
N PHE A 107 -6.86 -1.81 -10.24
CA PHE A 107 -6.59 -3.24 -10.06
C PHE A 107 -6.96 -3.72 -8.65
N SER A 108 -6.67 -2.95 -7.61
CA SER A 108 -7.09 -3.27 -6.23
C SER A 108 -8.61 -3.37 -6.12
N LEU A 109 -9.35 -2.44 -6.74
CA LEU A 109 -10.82 -2.44 -6.72
C LEU A 109 -11.39 -3.67 -7.44
N ILE A 110 -10.86 -4.01 -8.61
CA ILE A 110 -11.26 -5.21 -9.36
C ILE A 110 -11.00 -6.45 -8.51
N PHE A 111 -9.80 -6.56 -7.94
CA PHE A 111 -9.41 -7.71 -7.12
C PHE A 111 -10.31 -7.85 -5.90
N PHE A 112 -10.55 -6.77 -5.17
CA PHE A 112 -11.48 -6.75 -4.04
C PHE A 112 -12.91 -7.16 -4.45
N SER A 113 -13.41 -6.62 -5.57
CA SER A 113 -14.76 -6.94 -6.06
C SER A 113 -14.92 -8.43 -6.36
N VAL A 114 -13.92 -9.07 -6.95
CA VAL A 114 -14.00 -10.52 -7.23
C VAL A 114 -14.09 -11.32 -5.93
N PHE A 115 -13.27 -11.01 -4.93
CA PHE A 115 -13.35 -11.69 -3.63
C PHE A 115 -14.64 -11.37 -2.87
N LEU A 116 -15.21 -10.18 -3.08
CA LEU A 116 -16.48 -9.78 -2.48
C LEU A 116 -17.66 -10.65 -2.96
N PHE A 117 -17.61 -11.12 -4.21
CA PHE A 117 -18.65 -11.99 -4.79
C PHE A 117 -18.22 -13.45 -4.87
N PHE A 118 -17.07 -13.82 -4.32
CA PHE A 118 -16.58 -15.18 -4.42
C PHE A 118 -17.42 -16.13 -3.53
N PRO A 119 -17.93 -17.25 -4.08
CA PRO A 119 -18.79 -18.17 -3.34
C PRO A 119 -17.98 -19.11 -2.45
N PHE A 120 -17.46 -18.59 -1.34
CA PHE A 120 -16.69 -19.38 -0.38
C PHE A 120 -17.52 -20.49 0.25
N ILE A 121 -16.93 -21.70 0.33
CA ILE A 121 -17.55 -22.90 0.91
C ILE A 121 -17.89 -22.69 2.39
N THR A 122 -17.00 -22.04 3.15
CA THR A 122 -17.19 -21.78 4.57
C THR A 122 -17.17 -20.28 4.86
N THR A 123 -17.97 -19.86 5.84
CA THR A 123 -18.02 -18.45 6.28
C THR A 123 -16.65 -17.97 6.74
N TYR A 124 -15.92 -18.80 7.49
CA TYR A 124 -14.58 -18.46 7.98
C TYR A 124 -13.57 -18.28 6.85
N ALA A 125 -13.61 -19.12 5.81
CA ALA A 125 -12.74 -18.95 4.65
C ALA A 125 -12.99 -17.60 3.98
N GLY A 126 -14.26 -17.22 3.75
CA GLY A 126 -14.57 -15.93 3.15
C GLY A 126 -14.15 -14.74 4.00
N ILE A 127 -14.43 -14.75 5.32
CA ILE A 127 -14.01 -13.69 6.23
C ILE A 127 -12.50 -13.50 6.18
N ILE A 128 -11.72 -14.58 6.31
CA ILE A 128 -10.25 -14.53 6.34
C ILE A 128 -9.70 -14.08 5.00
N THR A 129 -10.20 -14.62 3.88
CA THR A 129 -9.71 -14.28 2.54
C THR A 129 -10.02 -12.83 2.19
N VAL A 130 -11.24 -12.35 2.44
CA VAL A 130 -11.60 -10.95 2.18
C VAL A 130 -10.80 -10.01 3.08
N TRP A 131 -10.66 -10.35 4.37
CA TRP A 131 -9.88 -9.55 5.32
C TRP A 131 -8.43 -9.42 4.85
N THR A 132 -7.81 -10.57 4.56
CA THR A 132 -6.40 -10.64 4.16
C THR A 132 -6.17 -9.91 2.84
N THR A 133 -7.08 -10.07 1.88
CA THR A 133 -6.99 -9.40 0.58
C THR A 133 -7.07 -7.89 0.75
N MET A 134 -8.08 -7.37 1.46
CA MET A 134 -8.18 -5.93 1.70
C MET A 134 -6.99 -5.39 2.50
N PHE A 135 -6.55 -6.14 3.52
CA PHE A 135 -5.40 -5.79 4.31
C PHE A 135 -4.15 -5.62 3.42
N VAL A 136 -3.84 -6.60 2.57
CA VAL A 136 -2.66 -6.57 1.70
C VAL A 136 -2.76 -5.45 0.65
N LEU A 137 -3.89 -5.35 -0.06
CA LEU A 137 -4.08 -4.32 -1.08
C LEU A 137 -3.92 -2.90 -0.50
N TYR A 138 -4.53 -2.68 0.67
CA TYR A 138 -4.47 -1.38 1.32
C TYR A 138 -3.10 -1.12 1.95
N LEU A 139 -2.43 -2.13 2.50
CA LEU A 139 -1.07 -1.99 3.03
C LEU A 139 -0.08 -1.59 1.92
N LEU A 140 -0.17 -2.21 0.74
CA LEU A 140 0.65 -1.84 -0.41
C LEU A 140 0.44 -0.37 -0.81
N TRP A 141 -0.82 0.08 -0.79
CA TRP A 141 -1.16 1.48 -1.07
C TRP A 141 -0.59 2.45 -0.03
N GLU A 142 -0.75 2.13 1.26
CA GLU A 142 -0.26 2.96 2.36
C GLU A 142 1.27 3.09 2.28
N VAL A 143 2.00 1.97 2.11
CA VAL A 143 3.45 1.97 1.96
C VAL A 143 3.91 2.77 0.73
N ALA A 144 3.25 2.59 -0.42
CA ALA A 144 3.59 3.36 -1.61
C ALA A 144 3.37 4.86 -1.43
N SER A 145 2.29 5.25 -0.73
CA SER A 145 1.96 6.65 -0.45
C SER A 145 2.95 7.29 0.52
N GLU A 146 3.37 6.54 1.54
CA GLU A 146 4.35 6.95 2.54
C GLU A 146 5.75 7.18 1.94
N LEU A 147 6.19 6.29 1.05
CA LEU A 147 7.46 6.44 0.35
C LEU A 147 7.44 7.54 -0.71
N ASP A 148 6.27 7.83 -1.29
CA ASP A 148 6.12 8.86 -2.31
C ASP A 148 6.07 10.28 -1.71
N ASP A 149 5.77 10.44 -0.40
CA ASP A 149 5.78 11.73 0.30
C ASP A 149 6.84 11.79 1.42
N PRO A 150 8.06 12.28 1.13
CA PRO A 150 9.17 12.35 2.07
C PRO A 150 8.94 13.34 3.21
N TYR A 151 7.94 14.22 3.15
CA TYR A 151 7.71 15.24 4.19
C TYR A 151 6.62 14.84 5.17
N ASN A 152 5.60 14.12 4.69
CA ASN A 152 4.46 13.73 5.51
C ASN A 152 4.46 12.25 5.90
N GLY A 153 5.40 11.46 5.37
CA GLY A 153 5.55 10.06 5.74
C GLY A 153 6.05 9.83 7.18
N ILE A 154 6.01 8.58 7.61
CA ILE A 154 6.43 8.12 8.94
C ILE A 154 7.90 8.36 9.17
N ASP A 155 8.70 8.01 8.17
CA ASP A 155 10.12 8.33 8.11
C ASP A 155 10.24 9.64 7.34
N LYS A 156 9.75 10.74 7.91
CA LYS A 156 9.83 12.04 7.24
C LYS A 156 11.24 12.61 7.29
N ILE A 157 11.59 13.29 6.22
CA ILE A 157 12.74 14.17 6.16
C ILE A 157 12.43 15.40 7.01
N SER A 158 13.26 15.62 8.03
CA SER A 158 13.12 16.78 8.91
C SER A 158 13.41 18.06 8.14
N LYS A 159 12.55 19.06 8.33
CA LYS A 159 12.81 20.42 7.82
C LYS A 159 14.12 20.99 8.37
N LYS A 160 14.45 20.63 9.62
CA LYS A 160 15.72 21.03 10.23
C LYS A 160 16.92 20.41 9.50
N ASP A 161 16.86 19.13 9.15
CA ASP A 161 18.00 18.44 8.50
C ASP A 161 18.25 18.98 7.10
N THR A 162 17.18 19.38 6.40
CA THR A 162 17.27 20.07 5.10
C THR A 162 17.78 21.50 5.25
N GLU A 163 17.33 22.24 6.27
CA GLU A 163 17.84 23.58 6.58
C GLU A 163 19.33 23.58 6.98
N ASP A 164 19.76 22.59 7.77
CA ASP A 164 21.16 22.42 8.20
C ASP A 164 22.08 22.00 7.03
N ALA A 165 21.53 21.31 6.02
CA ALA A 165 22.28 20.86 4.84
C ALA A 165 22.41 21.95 3.76
N PHE A 166 21.33 22.68 3.48
CA PHE A 166 21.23 23.57 2.30
C PHE A 166 20.94 25.04 2.64
N GLY A 167 20.74 25.39 3.92
CA GLY A 167 20.24 26.71 4.33
C GLY A 167 18.71 26.77 4.30
N LYS A 168 18.11 27.95 4.47
CA LYS A 168 16.64 28.08 4.48
C LYS A 168 16.05 27.62 3.12
N VAL A 169 15.42 26.44 3.12
CA VAL A 169 14.61 25.87 2.04
C VAL A 169 13.16 26.30 2.18
#